data_AF-A0A1X7URC5-F1
#
_entry.id   AF-A0A1X7URC5-F1
#
_cell.length_a   1.000
_cell.length_b   1.000
_cell.length_c   1.000
_cell.angle_alpha   90.00
_cell.angle_beta   90.00
_cell.angle_gamma   90.00
#
_symmetry.space_group_name_H-M   'P 1'
#
loop_
_entity.id
_entity.type
_entity.pdbx_description
1 polymer ?
#
loop_
_entity_poly.entity_id
_entity_poly.type
_entity_poly.pdbx_seq_one_letter_code
_entity_poly.pdbx_strand_id
1 'polypeptide(L)'
;MAAGIYFILNHALQLVVYKILDLELQFRPDLLEPAAHLLNEQWPRSLEARKHSIADSKTDLPVSLLPITKDKERVIGFVRIFKVANRSNAGLIESLAISPDTT
;
A
#
# COMPACT_ATOMS: atom_id res chain seq x y z
N MET A 1 -13.00 1.64 20.52
CA MET A 1 -11.62 1.70 21.04
C MET A 1 -10.68 1.38 19.90
N ALA A 2 -9.65 2.21 19.73
CA ALA A 2 -8.84 2.34 18.52
C ALA A 2 -8.00 1.09 18.23
N ALA A 3 -8.20 0.50 17.06
CA ALA A 3 -7.37 -0.59 16.57
C ALA A 3 -6.12 -0.01 15.88
N GLY A 4 -5.00 -0.08 16.58
CA GLY A 4 -3.74 -0.51 15.98
C GLY A 4 -2.97 0.52 15.15
N ILE A 5 -2.47 1.58 15.79
CA ILE A 5 -1.18 2.16 15.39
C ILE A 5 -0.11 1.12 15.77
N TYR A 6 0.10 0.13 14.91
CA TYR A 6 1.12 -0.90 15.11
C TYR A 6 2.49 -0.37 14.70
N PHE A 7 3.22 0.12 15.70
CA PHE A 7 4.66 0.24 15.70
C PHE A 7 5.26 -1.19 15.61
N ILE A 8 5.48 -1.72 14.41
CA ILE A 8 6.34 -2.90 14.21
C ILE A 8 7.48 -2.53 13.27
N LEU A 9 8.52 -1.96 13.88
CA LEU A 9 9.88 -2.01 13.40
C LEU A 9 10.44 -3.40 13.71
N ASN A 10 10.66 -4.26 12.71
CA ASN A 10 11.89 -5.07 12.67
C ASN A 10 12.04 -5.83 11.33
N HIS A 11 13.18 -5.64 10.69
CA HIS A 11 13.89 -6.43 9.65
C HIS A 11 13.12 -7.23 8.56
N ALA A 12 12.05 -7.93 8.89
CA ALA A 12 11.20 -8.67 7.96
C ALA A 12 10.48 -7.75 6.96
N LEU A 13 10.04 -6.57 7.42
CA LEU A 13 9.42 -5.55 6.56
C LEU A 13 10.41 -4.93 5.57
N GLN A 14 11.69 -4.84 5.94
CA GLN A 14 12.75 -4.40 5.03
C GLN A 14 12.92 -5.42 3.89
N LEU A 15 12.81 -6.72 4.17
CA LEU A 15 12.85 -7.77 3.14
C LEU A 15 11.60 -7.78 2.25
N VAL A 16 10.40 -7.54 2.80
CA VAL A 16 9.16 -7.49 2.00
C VAL A 16 9.14 -6.26 1.09
N VAL A 17 9.57 -5.09 1.61
CA VAL A 17 9.61 -3.85 0.83
C VAL A 17 10.71 -3.88 -0.23
N TYR A 18 11.91 -4.37 0.08
CA TYR A 18 13.02 -4.37 -0.90
C TYR A 18 13.03 -5.53 -1.89
N LYS A 19 12.31 -6.64 -1.61
CA LYS A 19 12.41 -7.87 -2.43
C LYS A 19 11.17 -8.17 -3.26
N ILE A 20 10.04 -7.48 -3.03
CA ILE A 20 8.73 -7.80 -3.66
C ILE A 20 8.09 -6.59 -4.37
N LEU A 21 8.45 -5.34 -4.04
CA LEU A 21 7.76 -4.15 -4.55
C LEU A 21 8.45 -3.57 -5.79
N ASP A 22 8.18 -4.13 -6.96
CA ASP A 22 8.73 -3.63 -8.23
C ASP A 22 7.84 -2.61 -8.95
N LEU A 23 6.77 -2.07 -8.31
CA LEU A 23 5.95 -1.07 -8.99
C LEU A 23 5.26 -0.08 -8.06
N GLU A 24 5.63 1.19 -8.21
CA GLU A 24 4.90 2.32 -7.65
C GLU A 24 3.64 2.56 -8.48
N LEU A 25 2.50 2.73 -7.82
CA LEU A 25 1.21 2.89 -8.51
C LEU A 25 1.18 4.10 -9.45
N GLN A 26 2.00 5.13 -9.21
CA GLN A 26 2.13 6.28 -10.09
C GLN A 26 2.49 5.92 -11.54
N PHE A 27 3.05 4.72 -11.76
CA PHE A 27 3.39 4.21 -13.08
C PHE A 27 2.38 3.21 -13.66
N ARG A 28 1.28 2.93 -12.95
CA ARG A 28 0.21 1.98 -13.35
C ARG A 28 -1.19 2.45 -12.96
N PRO A 29 -1.71 3.54 -13.57
CA PRO A 29 -3.05 4.03 -13.29
C PRO A 29 -4.14 2.98 -13.60
N ASP A 30 -3.86 2.01 -14.47
CA ASP A 30 -4.71 0.85 -14.76
C ASP A 30 -4.96 -0.05 -13.54
N LEU A 31 -4.06 -0.05 -12.55
CA LEU A 31 -4.19 -0.85 -11.33
C LEU A 31 -4.91 -0.13 -10.19
N LEU A 32 -5.36 1.11 -10.42
CA LEU A 32 -6.03 1.93 -9.41
C LEU A 32 -7.33 1.29 -8.90
N GLU A 33 -8.15 0.80 -9.83
CA GLU A 33 -9.44 0.18 -9.51
C GLU A 33 -9.27 -1.19 -8.82
N PRO A 34 -8.42 -2.11 -9.31
CA PRO A 34 -8.07 -3.33 -8.58
C PRO A 34 -7.57 -3.09 -7.15
N ALA A 35 -6.71 -2.09 -6.96
CA ALA A 35 -6.23 -1.72 -5.62
C ALA A 35 -7.35 -1.18 -4.71
N ALA A 36 -8.27 -0.39 -5.28
CA ALA A 36 -9.42 0.12 -4.55
C ALA A 36 -10.39 -0.99 -4.11
N HIS A 37 -10.59 -2.00 -4.96
CA HIS A 37 -11.36 -3.20 -4.63
C HIS A 37 -10.72 -3.99 -3.48
N LEU A 38 -9.42 -4.30 -3.59
CA LEU A 38 -8.68 -5.02 -2.54
C LEU A 38 -8.78 -4.32 -1.17
N LEU A 39 -8.64 -3.00 -1.12
CA LEU A 39 -8.80 -2.25 0.13
C LEU A 39 -10.23 -2.25 0.66
N ASN A 40 -11.22 -2.30 -0.22
CA ASN A 40 -12.63 -2.33 0.17
C ASN A 40 -13.08 -3.70 0.67
N GLU A 41 -12.47 -4.79 0.21
CA GLU A 41 -12.68 -6.13 0.78
C GLU A 41 -12.25 -6.20 2.24
N GLN A 42 -11.15 -5.53 2.59
CA GLN A 42 -10.64 -5.48 3.97
C GLN A 42 -11.36 -4.41 4.82
N TRP A 43 -11.59 -3.24 4.24
CA TRP A 43 -12.18 -2.08 4.92
C TRP A 43 -13.18 -1.36 4.01
N PRO A 44 -14.47 -1.74 4.05
CA PRO A 44 -15.49 -1.20 3.14
C PRO A 44 -15.62 0.32 3.21
N ARG A 45 -15.43 1.00 2.08
CA ARG A 45 -15.75 2.41 1.82
C ARG A 45 -16.26 2.60 0.39
N SER A 46 -16.71 3.79 0.01
CA SER A 46 -17.05 4.06 -1.39
C SER A 46 -15.83 3.87 -2.30
N LEU A 47 -16.04 3.25 -3.46
CA LEU A 47 -14.97 2.97 -4.42
C LEU A 47 -14.29 4.26 -4.89
N GLU A 48 -15.07 5.32 -5.12
CA GLU A 48 -14.53 6.64 -5.49
C GLU A 48 -13.64 7.25 -4.41
N ALA A 49 -14.00 7.11 -3.13
CA ALA A 49 -13.15 7.62 -2.05
C ALA A 49 -11.83 6.84 -1.95
N ARG A 50 -11.84 5.53 -2.26
CA ARG A 50 -10.61 4.74 -2.36
C ARG A 50 -9.76 5.20 -3.53
N LYS A 51 -10.33 5.27 -4.74
CA LYS A 51 -9.62 5.72 -5.94
C LYS A 51 -9.00 7.11 -5.74
N HIS A 52 -9.76 8.06 -5.19
CA HIS A 52 -9.23 9.38 -4.85
C HIS A 52 -8.07 9.32 -3.84
N SER A 53 -8.24 8.59 -2.74
CA SER A 53 -7.18 8.46 -1.72
C SER A 53 -5.91 7.81 -2.26
N ILE A 54 -6.07 6.81 -3.11
CA ILE A 54 -4.96 6.07 -3.70
C ILE A 54 -4.25 6.95 -4.74
N ALA A 55 -5.01 7.69 -5.57
CA ALA A 55 -4.50 8.59 -6.59
C ALA A 55 -3.71 9.78 -6.02
N ASP A 56 -3.96 10.18 -4.77
CA ASP A 56 -3.15 11.17 -4.04
C ASP A 56 -1.77 10.61 -3.60
N SER A 57 -1.22 9.64 -4.34
CA SER A 57 0.14 9.14 -4.15
C SER A 57 1.14 10.11 -4.77
N LYS A 58 2.27 10.35 -4.10
CA LYS A 58 3.33 11.25 -4.56
C LYS A 58 4.62 10.47 -4.85
N THR A 59 5.56 11.10 -5.55
CA THR A 59 6.92 10.59 -5.81
C THR A 59 7.81 10.53 -4.56
N ASP A 60 7.40 11.19 -3.48
CA ASP A 60 8.09 11.20 -2.19
C ASP A 60 7.22 10.52 -1.14
N LEU A 61 6.64 11.26 -0.19
CA LEU A 61 5.69 10.72 0.78
C LEU A 61 4.52 11.69 0.95
N PRO A 62 3.27 11.20 1.02
CA PRO A 62 2.90 9.79 1.07
C PRO A 62 2.96 9.08 -0.29
N VAL A 63 3.43 7.82 -0.27
CA VAL A 63 3.49 6.95 -1.46
C VAL A 63 2.62 5.71 -1.23
N SER A 64 1.85 5.33 -2.25
CA SER A 64 1.13 4.06 -2.31
C SER A 64 1.92 3.08 -3.15
N LEU A 65 2.20 1.90 -2.60
CA LEU A 65 2.89 0.82 -3.28
C LEU A 65 1.93 -0.35 -3.47
N LEU A 66 2.00 -0.97 -4.65
CA LEU A 66 1.19 -2.13 -5.00
C LEU A 66 2.11 -3.31 -5.28
N PRO A 67 2.22 -4.26 -4.34
CA PRO A 67 2.65 -5.60 -4.68
C PRO A 67 1.83 -6.12 -5.87
N ILE A 68 2.51 -6.55 -6.92
CA ILE A 68 1.90 -7.20 -8.09
C ILE A 68 2.52 -8.57 -8.34
N THR A 69 1.78 -9.45 -9.00
CA THR A 69 2.30 -10.72 -9.50
C THR A 69 3.47 -10.52 -10.47
N LYS A 70 4.30 -11.56 -10.67
CA LYS A 70 5.48 -11.49 -11.56
C LYS A 70 5.13 -11.16 -13.02
N ASP A 71 3.95 -11.56 -13.47
CA ASP A 71 3.38 -11.21 -14.78
C ASP A 71 2.90 -9.75 -14.87
N LYS A 72 2.90 -9.01 -13.75
CA LYS A 72 2.49 -7.62 -13.60
C LYS A 72 1.00 -7.35 -13.90
N GLU A 73 0.17 -8.39 -13.85
CA GLU A 73 -1.24 -8.29 -14.21
C GLU A 73 -2.17 -8.12 -13.00
N ARG A 74 -1.79 -8.65 -11.83
CA ARG A 74 -2.66 -8.70 -10.65
C ARG A 74 -2.05 -7.99 -9.45
N VAL A 75 -2.84 -7.17 -8.79
CA VAL A 75 -2.52 -6.57 -7.49
C VAL A 75 -2.69 -7.63 -6.39
N ILE A 76 -1.62 -7.94 -5.67
CA ILE A 76 -1.62 -8.91 -4.56
C ILE A 76 -1.59 -8.24 -3.19
N GLY A 77 -1.43 -6.92 -3.15
CA GLY A 77 -1.51 -6.17 -1.92
C GLY A 77 -1.55 -4.67 -2.12
N PHE A 78 -1.64 -3.95 -1.02
CA PHE A 78 -1.58 -2.51 -0.96
C PHE A 78 -0.83 -2.10 0.31
N VAL A 79 0.04 -1.10 0.21
CA VAL A 79 0.62 -0.45 1.37
C VAL A 79 0.80 1.03 1.10
N ARG A 80 0.52 1.87 2.10
CA ARG A 80 0.80 3.30 2.03
C ARG A 80 1.84 3.68 3.07
N ILE A 81 2.80 4.49 2.66
CA ILE A 81 3.87 4.98 3.52
C ILE A 81 3.73 6.48 3.64
N PHE A 82 3.81 7.00 4.87
CA PHE A 82 3.75 8.42 5.21
C PHE A 82 5.04 8.87 5.89
N LYS A 83 5.33 10.18 5.84
CA LYS A 83 6.41 10.76 6.66
C LYS A 83 6.02 10.73 8.13
N VAL A 84 6.99 10.49 9.00
CA VAL A 84 6.84 10.71 10.44
C VAL A 84 7.33 12.12 10.77
N ALA A 85 6.49 12.92 11.45
CA ALA A 85 6.88 14.26 11.88
C ALA A 85 8.17 14.22 12.71
N ASN A 86 9.10 15.14 12.43
CA ASN A 86 10.40 15.26 13.09
C ASN A 86 11.32 14.03 12.98
N ARG A 87 11.09 13.11 12.03
CA ARG A 87 12.00 12.00 11.74
C ARG A 87 12.19 11.82 10.24
N SER A 88 13.30 12.32 9.70
CA SER A 88 13.63 12.27 8.27
C SER A 88 13.95 10.86 7.76
N ASN A 89 14.30 9.93 8.65
CA ASN A 89 14.68 8.55 8.32
C ASN A 89 13.62 7.51 8.74
N ALA A 90 12.39 7.93 9.00
CA ALA A 90 11.31 7.04 9.42
C ALA A 90 10.05 7.26 8.58
N GLY A 91 9.41 6.15 8.19
CA GLY A 91 8.11 6.13 7.55
C GLY A 91 7.06 5.46 8.44
N LEU A 92 5.83 5.96 8.40
CA LEU A 92 4.66 5.30 8.98
C LEU A 92 4.00 4.46 7.90
N ILE A 93 3.77 3.18 8.19
CA ILE A 93 3.05 2.28 7.29
C ILE A 93 1.58 2.27 7.69
N GLU A 94 0.71 2.52 6.71
CA GLU A 94 -0.74 2.49 6.87
C GLU A 94 -1.39 1.63 5.78
N SER A 95 -2.61 1.16 6.08
CA SER A 95 -3.49 0.47 5.13
C SER A 95 -2.87 -0.78 4.48
N LEU A 96 -2.01 -1.52 5.18
CA LEU A 96 -1.41 -2.75 4.66
C LEU A 96 -2.47 -3.84 4.44
N ALA A 97 -2.74 -4.18 3.18
CA ALA A 97 -3.62 -5.26 2.81
C ALA A 97 -2.90 -6.24 1.87
N ILE A 98 -3.21 -7.53 2.00
CA ILE A 98 -2.68 -8.61 1.15
C ILE A 98 -3.87 -9.44 0.70
N SER A 99 -3.91 -9.77 -0.60
CA SER A 99 -4.93 -10.66 -1.13
C SER A 99 -4.76 -12.07 -0.53
N PRO A 100 -5.83 -12.72 -0.06
CA PRO A 100 -5.76 -14.08 0.48
C PRO A 100 -5.31 -15.11 -0.56
N ASP A 101 -5.48 -14.83 -1.85
CA ASP A 101 -5.17 -15.73 -2.97
C ASP A 101 -3.69 -15.71 -3.40
N THR A 102 -2.80 -15.45 -2.43
CA THR A 102 -1.33 -15.38 -2.64
C THR A 102 -0.64 -16.71 -2.28
N THR A 103 -1.40 -17.78 -2.01
CA THR A 103 -0.89 -19.13 -1.69
C THR A 103 -0.89 -20.04 -2.91
#